data_AF-A0A3N0W759-F1
#
_entry.id   AF-A0A3N0W759-F1
#
_cell.length_a   1.000
_cell.length_b   1.000
_cell.length_c   1.000
_cell.angle_alpha   90.00
_cell.angle_beta   90.00
_cell.angle_gamma   90.00
#
_symmetry.space_group_name_H-M   'P 1'
#
loop_
_entity.id
_entity.type
_entity.pdbx_description
1 polymer ?
#
loop_
_entity_poly.entity_id
_entity_poly.type
_entity_poly.pdbx_seq_one_letter_code
_entity_poly.pdbx_strand_id
1 'polypeptide(L)'
;MNAFSQKKEALSSKDKAVAEHFKNDYKKKNYKRFEGKITEKDKLFQFDDKIIYYDKSDKITALLLKEGLIYPQLLTDYQMQKFLDETEDKTQKRFLKLQKDPKAGFDVSGIKLSNTTEVPSLSTNPNIKRFKIQCRDNRISSTLTYFIELSNKDANDKTSLEDFIKKSKLTYIYQRPE
;
A
#
# COMPACT_ATOMS: atom_id res chain seq x y z
N MET A 1 -39.87 -1.23 17.12
CA MET A 1 -39.14 -1.10 15.85
C MET A 1 -37.91 -0.25 16.11
N ASN A 2 -36.73 -0.84 16.24
CA ASN A 2 -35.50 -0.10 16.52
C ASN A 2 -34.74 0.12 15.21
N ALA A 3 -34.83 1.33 14.68
CA ALA A 3 -34.02 1.77 13.56
C ALA A 3 -32.58 2.00 14.04
N PHE A 4 -31.66 1.11 13.64
CA PHE A 4 -30.22 1.34 13.76
C PHE A 4 -29.83 2.46 12.80
N SER A 5 -29.81 3.69 13.31
CA SER A 5 -29.22 4.84 12.63
C SER A 5 -27.70 4.69 12.71
N GLN A 6 -27.08 4.18 11.64
CA GLN A 6 -25.63 4.22 11.48
C GLN A 6 -25.22 5.70 11.38
N LYS A 7 -24.70 6.27 12.46
CA LYS A 7 -24.03 7.58 12.42
C LYS A 7 -22.91 7.47 11.39
N LYS A 8 -23.03 8.17 10.26
CA LYS A 8 -21.89 8.49 9.39
C LYS A 8 -20.93 9.31 10.23
N GLU A 9 -19.91 8.67 10.78
CA GLU A 9 -18.75 9.38 11.34
C GLU A 9 -18.24 10.34 10.27
N ALA A 10 -18.13 11.63 10.64
CA ALA A 10 -17.56 12.62 9.76
C ALA A 10 -16.10 12.23 9.50
N LEU A 11 -15.75 12.02 8.22
CA LEU A 11 -14.37 11.77 7.78
C LEU A 11 -13.43 12.79 8.42
N SER A 12 -12.35 12.31 9.04
CA SER A 12 -11.34 13.19 9.61
C SER A 12 -10.75 14.10 8.52
N SER A 13 -10.17 15.25 8.89
CA SER A 13 -9.53 16.15 7.90
C SER A 13 -8.48 15.43 7.05
N LYS A 14 -7.78 14.44 7.63
CA LYS A 14 -6.81 13.59 6.92
C LYS A 14 -7.50 12.68 5.90
N ASP A 15 -8.64 12.10 6.24
CA ASP A 15 -9.40 11.24 5.33
C ASP A 15 -10.05 12.04 4.19
N LYS A 16 -10.42 13.31 4.44
CA LYS A 16 -10.91 14.21 3.39
C LYS A 16 -9.85 14.46 2.31
N ALA A 17 -8.62 14.76 2.70
CA ALA A 17 -7.53 14.96 1.74
C ALA A 17 -7.23 13.69 0.92
N VAL A 18 -7.35 12.51 1.53
CA VAL A 18 -7.19 11.23 0.83
C VAL A 18 -8.35 11.00 -0.14
N ALA A 19 -9.59 11.31 0.27
CA ALA A 19 -10.76 11.22 -0.61
C ALA A 19 -10.64 12.16 -1.82
N GLU A 20 -10.14 13.39 -1.62
CA GLU A 20 -9.87 14.35 -2.69
C GLU A 20 -8.79 13.84 -3.65
N HIS A 21 -7.69 13.28 -3.13
CA HIS A 21 -6.66 12.64 -3.95
C HIS A 21 -7.23 11.53 -4.83
N PHE A 22 -8.06 10.65 -4.25
CA PHE A 22 -8.73 9.59 -5.01
C PHE A 22 -9.74 10.11 -6.04
N LYS A 23 -10.21 11.36 -5.91
CA LYS A 23 -11.11 11.99 -6.86
C LYS A 23 -10.35 12.66 -8.02
N ASN A 24 -9.24 13.32 -7.72
CA ASN A 24 -8.56 14.21 -8.66
C ASN A 24 -7.35 13.57 -9.35
N ASP A 25 -6.59 12.74 -8.62
CA ASP A 25 -5.27 12.26 -9.03
C ASP A 25 -5.23 10.74 -9.31
N TYR A 26 -6.31 10.04 -8.98
CA TYR A 26 -6.43 8.60 -9.16
C TYR A 26 -6.28 8.19 -10.62
N LYS A 27 -5.25 7.39 -10.88
CA LYS A 27 -5.03 6.68 -12.14
C LYS A 27 -4.80 5.22 -11.86
N LYS A 28 -5.77 4.38 -12.22
CA LYS A 28 -5.70 2.94 -12.05
C LYS A 28 -4.50 2.37 -12.81
N LYS A 29 -3.69 1.56 -12.13
CA LYS A 29 -2.58 0.81 -12.70
C LYS A 29 -2.83 -0.69 -12.51
N ASN A 30 -1.98 -1.52 -13.11
CA ASN A 30 -1.99 -2.96 -12.90
C ASN A 30 -0.62 -3.38 -12.38
N TYR A 31 -0.49 -3.51 -11.07
CA TYR A 31 0.74 -3.96 -10.45
C TYR A 31 0.78 -5.49 -10.47
N LYS A 32 1.89 -6.05 -10.94
CA LYS A 32 2.10 -7.50 -10.91
C LYS A 32 2.27 -7.97 -9.47
N ARG A 33 1.75 -9.16 -9.20
CA ARG A 33 2.12 -9.88 -7.97
C ARG A 33 3.60 -10.22 -8.00
N PHE A 34 4.17 -10.42 -6.83
CA PHE A 34 5.52 -10.94 -6.73
C PHE A 34 5.59 -12.35 -7.33
N GLU A 35 6.53 -12.55 -8.25
CA GLU A 35 6.73 -13.83 -8.96
C GLU A 35 7.90 -14.65 -8.35
N GLY A 36 8.69 -14.05 -7.46
CA GLY A 36 9.82 -14.69 -6.78
C GLY A 36 9.43 -15.54 -5.58
N LYS A 37 10.42 -15.96 -4.79
CA LYS A 37 10.20 -16.80 -3.61
C LYS A 37 9.77 -15.96 -2.41
N ILE A 38 8.59 -16.27 -1.87
CA ILE A 38 8.10 -15.71 -0.60
C ILE A 38 8.30 -16.74 0.51
N THR A 39 9.01 -16.36 1.57
CA THR A 39 9.17 -17.18 2.77
C THR A 39 8.66 -16.41 4.00
N GLU A 40 7.63 -16.95 4.65
CA GLU A 40 7.13 -16.44 5.92
C GLU A 40 8.03 -16.93 7.07
N LYS A 41 8.42 -16.00 7.94
CA LYS A 41 9.11 -16.26 9.22
C LYS A 41 8.35 -15.50 10.30
N ASP A 42 8.59 -15.82 11.58
CA ASP A 42 7.75 -15.38 12.71
C ASP A 42 7.33 -13.88 12.70
N LYS A 43 8.22 -12.97 12.31
CA LYS A 43 7.95 -11.51 12.29
C LYS A 43 8.31 -10.83 10.98
N LEU A 44 8.59 -11.60 9.92
CA LEU A 44 8.96 -11.05 8.62
C LEU A 44 8.55 -11.95 7.47
N PHE A 45 8.32 -11.32 6.32
CA PHE A 45 8.28 -12.00 5.03
C PHE A 45 9.56 -11.70 4.26
N GLN A 46 10.18 -12.75 3.73
CA GLN A 46 11.34 -12.64 2.86
C GLN A 46 10.90 -12.83 1.41
N PHE A 47 11.24 -11.87 0.56
CA PHE A 47 10.99 -11.79 -0.87
C PHE A 47 12.34 -11.87 -1.59
N ASP A 48 12.70 -13.08 -2.03
CA ASP A 48 14.06 -13.42 -2.47
C ASP A 48 15.12 -13.03 -1.41
N ASP A 49 15.87 -11.96 -1.62
CA ASP A 49 16.91 -11.44 -0.73
C ASP A 49 16.43 -10.26 0.14
N LYS A 50 15.21 -9.75 -0.09
CA LYS A 50 14.66 -8.58 0.62
C LYS A 50 13.65 -8.98 1.67
N ILE A 51 13.47 -8.13 2.68
CA ILE A 51 12.59 -8.43 3.81
C ILE A 51 11.61 -7.31 4.09
N ILE A 52 10.41 -7.67 4.56
CA ILE A 52 9.44 -6.77 5.19
C ILE A 52 9.11 -7.34 6.56
N TYR A 53 9.31 -6.55 7.60
CA TYR A 53 8.81 -6.86 8.94
C TYR A 53 7.32 -6.55 9.03
N TYR A 54 6.60 -7.30 9.84
CA TYR A 54 5.19 -7.05 10.09
C TYR A 54 4.81 -7.30 11.54
N ASP A 55 3.65 -6.81 11.95
CA ASP A 55 3.02 -7.23 13.18
C ASP A 55 2.23 -8.53 12.95
N LYS A 56 2.58 -9.61 13.65
CA LYS A 56 1.93 -10.91 13.51
C LYS A 56 0.45 -10.89 13.87
N SER A 57 0.02 -9.93 14.70
CA SER A 57 -1.39 -9.74 15.02
C SER A 57 -2.20 -9.15 13.86
N ASP A 58 -1.52 -8.49 12.91
CA ASP A 58 -2.12 -7.87 11.73
C ASP A 58 -2.26 -8.90 10.60
N LYS A 59 -3.38 -9.62 10.64
CA LYS A 59 -3.74 -10.64 9.66
C LYS A 59 -3.88 -10.09 8.25
N ILE A 60 -4.28 -8.82 8.08
CA ILE A 60 -4.45 -8.23 6.76
C ILE A 60 -3.08 -7.97 6.14
N THR A 61 -2.15 -7.36 6.89
CA THR A 61 -0.77 -7.19 6.43
C THR A 61 -0.13 -8.53 6.06
N ALA A 62 -0.28 -9.53 6.93
CA ALA A 62 0.25 -10.87 6.66
C ALA A 62 -0.29 -11.45 5.35
N LEU A 63 -1.60 -11.32 5.10
CA LEU A 63 -2.22 -11.82 3.88
C LEU A 63 -1.76 -11.05 2.63
N LEU A 64 -1.66 -9.72 2.70
CA LEU A 64 -1.15 -8.90 1.59
C LEU A 64 0.28 -9.28 1.19
N LEU A 65 1.14 -9.54 2.17
CA LEU A 65 2.53 -9.95 1.96
C LEU A 65 2.61 -11.38 1.40
N LYS A 66 1.86 -12.32 2.00
CA LYS A 66 1.81 -13.72 1.58
C LYS A 66 1.32 -13.89 0.15
N GLU A 67 0.32 -13.11 -0.26
CA GLU A 67 -0.24 -13.13 -1.61
C GLU A 67 0.62 -12.38 -2.65
N GLY A 68 1.75 -11.81 -2.22
CA GLY A 68 2.66 -11.05 -3.08
C GLY A 68 2.04 -9.78 -3.65
N LEU A 69 1.02 -9.22 -2.99
CA LEU A 69 0.36 -7.98 -3.41
C LEU A 69 1.19 -6.75 -3.02
N ILE A 70 1.92 -6.84 -1.91
CA ILE A 70 2.87 -5.83 -1.45
C ILE A 70 4.22 -6.51 -1.22
N TYR A 71 5.30 -5.92 -1.74
CA TYR A 71 6.66 -6.44 -1.65
C TYR A 71 7.68 -5.29 -1.79
N PRO A 72 8.95 -5.47 -1.36
CA PRO A 72 9.94 -4.40 -1.33
C PRO A 72 10.16 -3.70 -2.68
N GLN A 73 10.38 -4.47 -3.75
CA GLN A 73 10.72 -3.94 -5.06
C GLN A 73 9.59 -3.04 -5.62
N LEU A 74 8.33 -3.42 -5.39
CA LEU A 74 7.16 -2.61 -5.74
C LEU A 74 7.19 -1.23 -5.07
N LEU A 75 7.48 -1.21 -3.77
CA LEU A 75 7.49 0.02 -2.98
C LEU A 75 8.71 0.88 -3.30
N THR A 76 9.86 0.27 -3.59
CA THR A 76 11.06 0.97 -4.10
C THR A 76 10.78 1.63 -5.44
N ASP A 77 10.19 0.90 -6.39
CA ASP A 77 9.81 1.45 -7.70
C ASP A 77 8.80 2.58 -7.56
N TYR A 78 7.82 2.43 -6.67
CA TYR A 78 6.86 3.48 -6.35
C TYR A 78 7.54 4.73 -5.77
N GLN A 79 8.44 4.59 -4.79
CA GLN A 79 9.12 5.74 -4.17
C GLN A 79 10.01 6.48 -5.18
N MET A 80 10.75 5.74 -6.02
CA MET A 80 11.57 6.35 -7.07
C MET A 80 10.71 7.11 -8.09
N GLN A 81 9.59 6.51 -8.54
CA GLN A 81 8.69 7.17 -9.47
C GLN A 81 8.07 8.43 -8.85
N LYS A 82 7.61 8.34 -7.60
CA LYS A 82 7.09 9.47 -6.84
C LYS A 82 8.11 10.61 -6.76
N PHE A 83 9.37 10.29 -6.46
CA PHE A 83 10.44 11.29 -6.46
C PHE A 83 10.61 11.96 -7.83
N LEU A 84 10.61 11.19 -8.92
CA LEU A 84 10.75 11.73 -10.28
C LEU A 84 9.58 12.63 -10.68
N ASP A 85 8.38 12.31 -10.23
CA ASP A 85 7.16 13.05 -10.53
C ASP A 85 7.06 14.34 -9.71
N GLU A 86 7.39 14.28 -8.41
CA GLU A 86 7.18 15.38 -7.46
C GLU A 86 8.38 16.32 -7.31
N THR A 87 9.62 15.87 -7.53
CA THR A 87 10.77 16.78 -7.36
C THR A 87 10.79 17.82 -8.48
N GLU A 88 10.89 19.10 -8.14
CA GLU A 88 11.05 20.17 -9.13
C GLU A 88 12.53 20.46 -9.44
N ASP A 89 13.44 19.96 -8.59
CA ASP A 89 14.87 20.16 -8.72
C ASP A 89 15.45 19.31 -9.87
N LYS A 90 15.72 20.01 -10.98
CA LYS A 90 16.33 19.42 -12.19
C LYS A 90 17.71 18.84 -11.93
N THR A 91 18.47 19.39 -10.99
CA THR A 91 19.81 18.93 -10.63
C THR A 91 19.73 17.59 -9.91
N GLN A 92 18.81 17.44 -8.96
CA GLN A 92 18.57 16.16 -8.28
C GLN A 92 18.10 15.07 -9.26
N LYS A 93 17.18 15.39 -10.19
CA LYS A 93 16.78 14.44 -11.24
C LYS A 93 17.96 13.99 -12.10
N ARG A 94 18.84 14.92 -12.47
CA ARG A 94 20.05 14.62 -13.26
C ARG A 94 21.01 13.73 -12.48
N PHE A 95 21.29 14.06 -11.23
CA PHE A 95 22.16 13.24 -10.38
C PHE A 95 21.62 11.82 -10.21
N LEU A 96 20.32 11.66 -9.98
CA LEU A 96 19.71 10.34 -9.88
C LEU A 96 19.92 9.52 -11.16
N LYS A 97 19.71 10.12 -12.34
CA LYS A 97 19.91 9.46 -13.64
C LYS A 97 21.36 9.06 -13.93
N LEU A 98 22.33 9.69 -13.27
CA LEU A 98 23.75 9.39 -13.43
C LEU A 98 24.24 8.26 -12.51
N GLN A 99 23.44 7.85 -11.52
CA GLN A 99 23.82 6.75 -10.63
C GLN A 99 23.80 5.41 -11.37
N LYS A 100 24.75 4.53 -11.04
CA LYS A 100 24.81 3.17 -11.59
C LYS A 100 23.59 2.34 -11.18
N ASP A 101 23.12 2.54 -9.95
CA ASP A 101 21.89 1.95 -9.43
C ASP A 101 21.04 3.03 -8.71
N PRO A 102 20.16 3.73 -9.43
CA PRO A 102 19.30 4.75 -8.84
C PRO A 102 18.28 4.18 -7.85
N LYS A 103 17.96 2.88 -7.93
CA LYS A 103 16.95 2.25 -7.05
C LYS A 103 17.50 2.00 -5.65
N ALA A 104 18.82 1.85 -5.49
CA ALA A 104 19.45 1.65 -4.20
C ALA A 104 19.09 2.75 -3.18
N GLY A 105 18.97 4.01 -3.62
CA GLY A 105 18.57 5.13 -2.77
C GLY A 105 17.11 5.06 -2.27
N PHE A 106 16.29 4.22 -2.89
CA PHE A 106 14.87 4.00 -2.56
C PHE A 106 14.61 2.58 -2.06
N ASP A 107 15.66 1.80 -1.77
CA ASP A 107 15.49 0.40 -1.36
C ASP A 107 14.71 0.33 -0.06
N VAL A 108 13.51 -0.25 -0.04
CA VAL A 108 12.70 -0.33 1.18
C VAL A 108 12.86 -1.67 1.93
N SER A 109 13.94 -2.42 1.67
CA SER A 109 14.23 -3.61 2.47
C SER A 109 14.35 -3.25 3.95
N GLY A 110 13.71 -4.03 4.82
CA GLY A 110 13.76 -3.84 6.27
C GLY A 110 12.75 -2.85 6.83
N ILE A 111 11.79 -2.36 6.04
CA ILE A 111 10.64 -1.62 6.58
C ILE A 111 9.74 -2.52 7.43
N LYS A 112 8.96 -1.91 8.32
CA LYS A 112 7.91 -2.56 9.09
C LYS A 112 6.53 -2.05 8.67
N LEU A 113 5.67 -2.97 8.22
CA LEU A 113 4.25 -2.69 7.97
C LEU A 113 3.40 -3.11 9.16
N SER A 114 2.40 -2.29 9.50
CA SER A 114 1.50 -2.56 10.62
C SER A 114 0.18 -1.79 10.50
N ASN A 115 -0.78 -2.14 11.35
CA ASN A 115 -2.05 -1.45 11.50
C ASN A 115 -2.80 -1.28 10.18
N THR A 116 -2.82 -2.36 9.38
CA THR A 116 -3.57 -2.37 8.13
C THR A 116 -5.06 -2.45 8.41
N THR A 117 -5.80 -1.48 7.88
CA THR A 117 -7.27 -1.42 8.01
C THR A 117 -7.93 -1.14 6.67
N GLU A 118 -9.08 -1.76 6.43
CA GLU A 118 -9.94 -1.37 5.32
C GLU A 118 -10.49 0.04 5.56
N VAL A 119 -10.64 0.83 4.50
CA VAL A 119 -11.25 2.15 4.52
C VAL A 119 -12.52 2.12 3.63
N PRO A 120 -13.66 1.65 4.17
CA PRO A 120 -14.88 1.45 3.38
C PRO A 120 -15.42 2.73 2.74
N SER A 121 -15.25 3.88 3.41
CA SER A 121 -15.67 5.19 2.91
C SER A 121 -14.99 5.62 1.62
N LEU A 122 -13.83 5.03 1.30
CA LEU A 122 -13.12 5.26 0.05
C LEU A 122 -13.46 4.21 -1.02
N SER A 123 -14.16 3.13 -0.66
CA SER A 123 -14.46 2.02 -1.57
C SER A 123 -15.82 2.25 -2.24
N THR A 124 -15.87 2.17 -3.58
CA THR A 124 -17.06 2.57 -4.36
C THR A 124 -18.03 1.44 -4.66
N ASN A 125 -17.55 0.19 -4.65
CA ASN A 125 -18.34 -1.00 -4.97
C ASN A 125 -17.67 -2.26 -4.37
N PRO A 126 -18.35 -3.41 -4.36
CA PRO A 126 -17.83 -4.64 -3.76
C PRO A 126 -16.58 -5.21 -4.45
N ASN A 127 -16.28 -4.77 -5.68
CA ASN A 127 -15.11 -5.19 -6.46
C ASN A 127 -13.84 -4.40 -6.12
N ILE A 128 -13.94 -3.34 -5.33
CA ILE A 128 -12.84 -2.46 -4.98
C ILE A 128 -12.81 -2.31 -3.46
N LYS A 129 -11.68 -2.63 -2.84
CA LYS A 129 -11.42 -2.32 -1.44
C LYS A 129 -10.14 -1.53 -1.32
N ARG A 130 -10.18 -0.48 -0.51
CA ARG A 130 -9.02 0.36 -0.21
C ARG A 130 -8.57 0.14 1.22
N PHE A 131 -7.26 0.11 1.42
CA PHE A 131 -6.65 -0.17 2.71
C PHE A 131 -5.69 0.94 3.06
N LYS A 132 -5.62 1.27 4.35
CA LYS A 132 -4.58 2.10 4.96
C LYS A 132 -3.58 1.17 5.64
N ILE A 133 -2.29 1.44 5.47
CA ILE A 133 -1.18 0.67 6.05
C ILE A 133 -0.19 1.66 6.67
N GLN A 134 0.21 1.46 7.93
CA GLN A 134 1.32 2.20 8.51
C GLN A 134 2.64 1.53 8.15
N CYS A 135 3.64 2.32 7.79
CA CYS A 135 4.97 1.90 7.44
C CYS A 135 5.99 2.67 8.28
N ARG A 136 6.80 1.93 9.05
CA ARG A 136 7.98 2.48 9.72
C ARG A 136 9.23 2.02 9.00
N ASP A 137 10.10 2.96 8.71
CA ASP A 137 11.39 2.72 8.10
C ASP A 137 12.46 3.30 9.00
N ASN A 138 13.40 2.48 9.47
CA ASN A 138 14.41 2.89 10.46
C ASN A 138 15.35 3.99 9.95
N ARG A 139 15.36 4.27 8.64
CA ARG A 139 16.16 5.32 8.02
C ARG A 139 15.53 6.71 8.13
N ILE A 140 14.23 6.78 8.45
CA ILE A 140 13.49 8.03 8.61
C ILE A 140 12.82 8.05 9.99
N SER A 141 12.74 9.24 10.59
CA SER A 141 12.17 9.41 11.94
C SER A 141 10.63 9.45 11.95
N SER A 142 9.99 9.51 10.79
CA SER A 142 8.53 9.60 10.64
C SER A 142 7.90 8.27 10.23
N THR A 143 6.66 8.06 10.65
CA THR A 143 5.81 7.00 10.11
C THR A 143 5.21 7.46 8.79
N LEU A 144 5.25 6.60 7.78
CA LEU A 144 4.57 6.81 6.51
C LEU A 144 3.26 6.03 6.51
N THR A 145 2.24 6.59 5.87
CA THR A 145 0.98 5.89 5.63
C THR A 145 0.86 5.59 4.14
N TYR A 146 0.68 4.32 3.80
CA TYR A 146 0.28 3.90 2.47
C TYR A 146 -1.24 3.71 2.40
N PHE A 147 -1.82 4.16 1.30
CA PHE A 147 -3.17 3.81 0.87
C PHE A 147 -3.05 2.96 -0.38
N ILE A 148 -3.60 1.75 -0.34
CA ILE A 148 -3.59 0.83 -1.48
C ILE A 148 -5.00 0.53 -1.94
N GLU A 149 -5.18 0.33 -3.24
CA GLU A 149 -6.43 -0.16 -3.82
C GLU A 149 -6.24 -1.56 -4.36
N LEU A 150 -7.11 -2.46 -3.93
CA LEU A 150 -7.23 -3.81 -4.45
C LEU A 150 -8.50 -3.93 -5.28
N SER A 151 -8.40 -4.56 -6.44
CA SER A 151 -9.52 -4.83 -7.34
C SER A 151 -9.71 -6.33 -7.53
N ASN A 152 -10.91 -6.83 -7.26
CA ASN A 152 -11.33 -8.20 -7.49
C ASN A 152 -12.62 -8.20 -8.31
N LYS A 153 -12.52 -8.58 -9.59
CA LYS A 153 -13.64 -8.52 -10.54
C LYS A 153 -14.77 -9.50 -10.21
N ASP A 154 -14.47 -10.56 -9.47
CA ASP A 154 -15.41 -11.63 -9.14
C ASP A 154 -16.04 -11.44 -7.75
N ALA A 155 -15.61 -10.41 -7.02
CA ALA A 155 -16.14 -10.11 -5.70
C ALA A 155 -17.58 -9.58 -5.74
N ASN A 156 -18.31 -9.86 -4.67
CA ASN A 156 -19.64 -9.37 -4.39
C ASN A 156 -19.79 -9.19 -2.87
N ASP A 157 -20.96 -8.72 -2.40
CA ASP A 157 -21.21 -8.44 -0.98
C ASP A 157 -21.05 -9.65 -0.04
N LYS A 158 -21.06 -10.87 -0.58
CA LYS A 158 -20.89 -12.12 0.18
C LYS A 158 -19.43 -12.60 0.20
N THR A 159 -18.54 -11.94 -0.54
CA THR A 159 -17.13 -12.33 -0.61
C THR A 159 -16.43 -11.98 0.69
N SER A 160 -15.81 -12.97 1.33
CA SER A 160 -15.03 -12.74 2.55
C SER A 160 -13.85 -11.82 2.26
N LEU A 161 -13.37 -11.09 3.27
CA LEU A 161 -12.19 -10.23 3.10
C LEU A 161 -10.95 -11.03 2.67
N GLU A 162 -10.78 -12.23 3.22
CA GLU A 162 -9.67 -13.11 2.88
C GLU A 162 -9.74 -13.54 1.40
N ASP A 163 -10.89 -14.04 0.95
CA ASP A 163 -11.08 -14.43 -0.46
C ASP A 163 -10.97 -13.25 -1.40
N PHE A 164 -11.46 -12.08 -0.95
CA PHE A 164 -11.32 -10.84 -1.70
C PHE A 164 -9.85 -10.55 -1.98
N ILE A 165 -9.01 -10.54 -0.94
CA ILE A 165 -7.57 -10.22 -1.05
C ILE A 165 -6.87 -11.28 -1.90
N LYS A 166 -7.09 -12.57 -1.64
CA LYS A 166 -6.47 -13.68 -2.39
C LYS A 166 -6.75 -13.64 -3.90
N LYS A 167 -7.91 -13.16 -4.33
CA LYS A 167 -8.27 -13.06 -5.76
C LYS A 167 -8.09 -11.65 -6.34
N SER A 168 -7.59 -10.70 -5.55
CA SER A 168 -7.44 -9.32 -5.97
C SER A 168 -6.16 -9.07 -6.78
N LYS A 169 -6.12 -7.91 -7.44
CA LYS A 169 -4.93 -7.28 -8.00
C LYS A 169 -4.73 -5.94 -7.32
N LEU A 170 -3.48 -5.58 -7.07
CA LEU A 170 -3.16 -4.23 -6.65
C LEU A 170 -3.29 -3.27 -7.84
N THR A 171 -4.11 -2.23 -7.67
CA THR A 171 -4.43 -1.29 -8.76
C THR A 171 -4.08 0.15 -8.45
N TYR A 172 -3.74 0.47 -7.21
CA TYR A 172 -3.27 1.80 -6.84
C TYR A 172 -2.42 1.77 -5.58
N ILE A 173 -1.45 2.68 -5.51
CA ILE A 173 -0.64 2.96 -4.32
C ILE A 173 -0.58 4.48 -4.20
N TYR A 174 -0.79 4.97 -2.99
CA TYR A 174 -0.57 6.35 -2.60
C TYR A 174 0.14 6.36 -1.24
N GLN A 175 1.03 7.31 -1.03
CA GLN A 175 1.84 7.41 0.19
C GLN A 175 1.83 8.85 0.66
N ARG A 176 1.69 9.03 1.98
CA ARG A 176 1.85 10.32 2.64
C ARG A 176 2.54 10.17 4.00
N PRO A 177 3.22 11.21 4.50
CA PRO A 177 3.58 11.27 5.91
C PRO A 177 2.32 11.19 6.79
N GLU A 178 2.44 10.53 7.94
CA GLU A 178 1.40 10.48 8.96
C GLU A 178 1.13 11.84 9.61
#